data_AF-A0A9D2G3T0-F1
#
_entry.id   AF-A0A9D2G3T0-F1
#
_cell.length_a   1.000
_cell.length_b   1.000
_cell.length_c   1.000
_cell.angle_alpha   90.00
_cell.angle_beta   90.00
_cell.angle_gamma   90.00
#
_symmetry.space_group_name_H-M   'P 1'
#
loop_
_entity.id
_entity.type
_entity.pdbx_description
1 polymer ?
#
loop_
_entity_poly.entity_id
_entity_poly.type
_entity_poly.pdbx_seq_one_letter_code
_entity_poly.pdbx_strand_id
1 'polypeptide(L)'
;MPVSDKTKLTHRLKRAEGQIRGVLKMIEEEKECIDIVTQLSAARSSIDRVMGLLVAENFRKCLEEECENPEEREAKINQAIQLIMKK
;
A
#
# COMPACT_ATOMS: atom_id res chain seq x y z
N MET A 1 6.62 14.02 1.99
CA MET A 1 7.13 12.65 2.23
C MET A 1 8.64 12.74 2.24
N PRO A 2 9.35 12.20 3.24
CA PRO A 2 10.80 12.16 3.21
C PRO A 2 11.29 11.39 1.98
N VAL A 3 12.29 11.94 1.29
CA VAL A 3 12.83 11.44 0.01
C VAL A 3 13.37 9.99 0.14
N SER A 4 13.82 9.62 1.35
CA SER A 4 14.31 8.29 1.74
C SER A 4 13.29 7.15 1.52
N ASP A 5 12.00 7.40 1.79
CA ASP A 5 10.96 6.37 1.66
C ASP A 5 10.33 6.33 0.28
N LYS A 6 10.42 7.44 -0.49
CA LYS A 6 9.90 7.51 -1.86
C LYS A 6 10.53 6.43 -2.75
N THR A 7 11.84 6.23 -2.66
CA THR A 7 12.55 5.21 -3.46
C THR A 7 12.11 3.80 -3.09
N LYS A 8 12.00 3.49 -1.78
CA LYS A 8 11.58 2.17 -1.30
C LYS A 8 10.14 1.84 -1.73
N LEU A 9 9.22 2.79 -1.60
CA LEU A 9 7.82 2.61 -2.03
C LEU A 9 7.74 2.41 -3.55
N THR A 10 8.47 3.22 -4.31
CA THR A 10 8.53 3.09 -5.77
C THR A 10 9.09 1.74 -6.21
N HIS A 11 10.15 1.24 -5.55
CA HIS A 11 10.71 -0.08 -5.86
C HIS A 11 9.72 -1.22 -5.58
N ARG A 12 8.94 -1.12 -4.50
CA ARG A 12 7.88 -2.10 -4.18
C ARG A 12 6.75 -2.06 -5.20
N LEU A 13 6.32 -0.86 -5.61
CA LEU A 13 5.31 -0.70 -6.65
C LEU A 13 5.78 -1.21 -8.01
N LYS A 14 7.03 -0.94 -8.41
CA LYS A 14 7.63 -1.51 -9.63
C LYS A 14 7.66 -3.05 -9.61
N ARG A 15 7.86 -3.65 -8.44
CA ARG A 15 7.77 -5.11 -8.29
C ARG A 15 6.34 -5.60 -8.51
N ALA A 16 5.35 -4.94 -7.88
CA ALA A 16 3.94 -5.28 -8.08
C ALA A 16 3.52 -5.12 -9.55
N GLU A 17 3.96 -4.05 -10.21
CA GLU A 17 3.77 -3.83 -11.66
C GLU A 17 4.32 -5.00 -12.49
N GLY A 18 5.54 -5.45 -12.20
CA GLY A 18 6.13 -6.62 -12.84
C GLY A 18 5.33 -7.91 -12.61
N GLN A 19 4.78 -8.10 -11.41
CA GLN A 19 3.90 -9.24 -11.10
C GLN A 19 2.60 -9.18 -11.92
N ILE A 20 1.97 -8.01 -12.02
CA ILE A 20 0.75 -7.81 -12.83
C ILE A 20 1.03 -8.08 -14.31
N ARG A 21 2.14 -7.57 -14.85
CA ARG A 21 2.57 -7.89 -16.23
C ARG A 21 2.78 -9.38 -16.44
N GLY A 22 3.35 -10.07 -15.45
CA GLY A 22 3.49 -11.53 -15.47
C GLY A 22 2.14 -12.24 -15.52
N VAL A 23 1.19 -11.83 -14.69
CA VAL A 23 -0.18 -12.39 -14.68
C VAL A 23 -0.87 -12.21 -16.03
N LEU A 24 -0.76 -11.05 -16.67
CA LEU A 24 -1.33 -10.81 -17.99
C LEU A 24 -0.80 -11.82 -19.02
N LYS A 25 0.52 -12.04 -19.04
CA LYS A 25 1.14 -13.06 -19.91
C LYS A 25 0.67 -14.48 -19.59
N MET A 26 0.49 -14.81 -18.30
CA MET A 26 -0.04 -16.12 -17.89
C MET A 26 -1.46 -16.36 -18.40
N ILE A 27 -2.28 -15.32 -18.47
CA ILE A 27 -3.64 -15.39 -19.03
C ILE A 27 -3.56 -15.62 -20.55
N GLU A 28 -2.70 -14.88 -21.25
CA GLU A 28 -2.48 -15.06 -22.70
C GLU A 28 -1.93 -16.46 -23.04
N GLU A 29 -1.12 -17.04 -22.14
CA GLU A 29 -0.56 -18.38 -22.26
C GLU A 29 -1.48 -19.50 -21.72
N GLU A 30 -2.73 -19.18 -21.35
CA GLU A 30 -3.73 -20.13 -20.83
C GLU A 30 -3.20 -20.98 -19.65
N LYS A 31 -2.46 -20.35 -18.72
CA LYS A 31 -1.94 -21.04 -17.53
C LYS A 31 -3.06 -21.46 -16.58
N GLU A 32 -2.73 -22.45 -15.75
CA GLU A 32 -3.63 -22.96 -14.71
C GLU A 32 -4.12 -21.85 -13.76
N CYS A 33 -5.41 -21.92 -13.42
CA CYS A 33 -6.04 -20.90 -12.57
C CYS A 33 -5.36 -20.76 -11.20
N ILE A 34 -4.85 -21.87 -10.64
CA ILE A 34 -4.17 -21.86 -9.34
C ILE A 34 -2.87 -21.04 -9.38
N ASP A 35 -2.14 -21.11 -10.49
CA ASP A 35 -0.89 -20.35 -10.66
C ASP A 35 -1.18 -18.86 -10.83
N ILE A 36 -2.22 -18.52 -11.61
CA ILE A 36 -2.68 -17.14 -11.81
C ILE A 36 -3.12 -16.54 -10.47
N VAL A 37 -3.95 -17.23 -9.70
CA VAL A 37 -4.42 -16.78 -8.38
C VAL A 37 -3.26 -16.61 -7.40
N THR A 38 -2.26 -17.50 -7.45
CA THR A 38 -1.06 -17.41 -6.62
C THR A 38 -0.28 -16.13 -6.94
N GLN A 39 -0.05 -15.83 -8.22
CA GLN A 39 0.65 -14.61 -8.63
C GLN A 39 -0.13 -13.33 -8.32
N LEU A 40 -1.45 -13.34 -8.52
CA LEU A 40 -2.32 -12.22 -8.11
C LEU A 40 -2.27 -11.98 -6.61
N SER A 41 -2.28 -13.04 -5.79
CA SER A 41 -2.17 -12.94 -4.34
C SER A 41 -0.82 -12.35 -3.90
N ALA A 42 0.25 -12.70 -4.62
CA ALA A 42 1.58 -12.12 -4.39
C ALA A 42 1.62 -10.62 -4.77
N ALA A 43 0.99 -10.23 -5.88
CA ALA A 43 0.86 -8.82 -6.28
C ALA A 43 0.06 -8.01 -5.25
N ARG A 44 -1.11 -8.53 -4.83
CA ARG A 44 -1.93 -7.93 -3.78
C ARG A 44 -1.13 -7.70 -2.50
N SER A 45 -0.40 -8.72 -2.04
CA SER A 45 0.43 -8.63 -0.84
C SER A 45 1.51 -7.55 -0.94
N SER A 46 2.08 -7.33 -2.14
CA SER A 46 3.03 -6.24 -2.37
C SER A 46 2.37 -4.86 -2.26
N ILE A 47 1.15 -4.72 -2.79
CA ILE A 47 0.36 -3.47 -2.76
C ILE A 47 -0.06 -3.16 -1.32
N ASP A 48 -0.59 -4.14 -0.59
CA ASP A 48 -1.02 -4.00 0.81
C ASP A 48 0.10 -3.47 1.71
N ARG A 49 1.34 -3.94 1.49
CA ARG A 49 2.52 -3.43 2.22
C ARG A 49 2.80 -1.97 1.91
N VAL A 50 2.66 -1.54 0.65
CA VAL A 50 2.87 -0.13 0.26
C VAL A 50 1.79 0.75 0.88
N MET A 51 0.52 0.31 0.85
CA MET A 51 -0.58 1.02 1.49
C MET A 51 -0.34 1.17 3.00
N GLY A 52 0.03 0.08 3.69
CA GLY A 52 0.33 0.12 5.13
C GLY A 52 1.45 1.10 5.49
N LEU A 53 2.52 1.15 4.69
CA LEU A 53 3.61 2.11 4.89
C LEU A 53 3.16 3.56 4.70
N LEU A 54 2.35 3.83 3.67
CA LEU A 54 1.81 5.17 3.44
C LEU A 54 0.91 5.63 4.58
N VAL A 55 0.05 4.74 5.09
CA VAL A 55 -0.82 5.08 6.22
C VAL A 55 -0.01 5.28 7.50
N ALA A 56 0.97 4.43 7.79
CA ALA A 56 1.84 4.58 8.95
C ALA A 56 2.59 5.93 8.92
N GLU A 57 3.09 6.34 7.76
CA GLU A 57 3.75 7.64 7.60
C GLU A 57 2.78 8.81 7.76
N ASN A 58 1.53 8.68 7.25
CA ASN A 58 0.51 9.69 7.48
C ASN A 58 0.16 9.81 8.98
N PHE A 59 0.04 8.68 9.66
CA PHE A 59 -0.24 8.62 11.09
C PHE A 59 0.89 9.25 11.91
N ARG A 60 2.15 8.94 11.59
CA ARG A 60 3.32 9.54 12.23
C ARG A 60 3.29 11.07 12.13
N LYS A 61 3.01 11.62 10.94
CA LYS A 61 2.89 13.08 10.77
C LYS A 61 1.75 13.69 11.58
N CYS A 62 0.59 13.04 11.63
CA CYS A 62 -0.53 13.52 12.44
C CYS A 62 -0.17 13.58 13.94
N LEU A 63 0.74 12.73 14.41
CA LEU A 63 1.22 12.75 15.79
C LEU A 63 2.34 13.78 16.04
N GLU A 64 3.15 14.08 15.03
CA GLU A 64 4.26 15.05 15.09
C GLU A 64 3.83 16.49 14.82
N GLU A 65 2.71 16.70 14.11
CA GLU A 65 2.11 18.02 13.93
C GLU A 65 1.57 18.53 15.28
N GLU A 66 2.11 19.66 15.76
CA GLU A 66 1.50 20.43 16.85
C GLU A 66 0.12 20.90 16.38
N CYS A 67 -0.92 20.20 16.84
CA CYS A 67 -2.29 20.60 16.60
C CYS A 67 -2.72 21.53 17.73
N GLU A 68 -3.04 22.79 17.40
CA GLU A 68 -3.61 23.75 18.35
C GLU A 68 -5.00 23.29 18.85
N ASN A 69 -5.72 22.50 18.04
CA ASN A 69 -7.05 21.98 18.35
C ASN A 69 -7.03 20.44 18.58
N PRO A 70 -7.38 19.96 19.79
CA PRO A 70 -7.53 18.54 20.10
C PRO A 70 -8.52 17.76 19.21
N GLU A 71 -9.63 18.39 18.79
CA GLU A 71 -10.66 17.75 17.96
C GLU A 71 -10.15 17.47 16.54
N GLU A 72 -9.34 18.38 15.99
CA GLU A 72 -8.72 18.21 14.67
C GLU A 72 -7.71 17.06 14.68
N ARG A 73 -6.95 16.93 15.77
CA ARG A 73 -6.01 15.82 15.97
C ARG A 73 -6.74 14.48 16.00
N GLU A 74 -7.84 14.40 16.74
CA GLU A 74 -8.66 13.19 16.85
C GLU A 74 -9.27 12.79 15.49
N ALA A 75 -9.75 13.77 14.71
CA ALA A 75 -10.27 13.54 13.36
C ALA A 75 -9.19 12.98 12.41
N LYS A 76 -7.97 13.54 12.42
CA LYS A 76 -6.83 13.06 11.62
C LYS A 76 -6.41 11.63 12.00
N ILE A 77 -6.37 11.33 13.30
CA ILE A 77 -6.09 9.98 13.82
C ILE A 77 -7.16 8.99 13.34
N ASN A 78 -8.44 9.33 13.47
CA ASN A 78 -9.55 8.49 13.04
C ASN A 78 -9.53 8.24 11.52
N GLN A 79 -9.20 9.25 10.71
CA GLN A 79 -9.07 9.10 9.26
C GLN A 79 -7.95 8.11 8.90
N ALA A 80 -6.81 8.17 9.56
CA ALA A 80 -5.72 7.23 9.34
C ALA A 80 -6.07 5.80 9.79
N ILE A 81 -6.78 5.62 10.90
CA ILE A 81 -7.31 4.32 11.34
C ILE A 81 -8.26 3.74 10.28
N GLN A 82 -9.17 4.55 9.72
CA GLN A 82 -10.09 4.08 8.68
C GLN A 82 -9.39 3.59 7.42
N LEU A 83 -8.26 4.20 7.03
CA LEU A 83 -7.47 3.75 5.87
C LEU A 83 -6.86 2.36 6.08
N ILE A 84 -6.58 1.95 7.33
CA ILE A 84 -6.08 0.60 7.66
C ILE A 84 -7.23 -0.41 7.73
N MET A 85 -8.39 0.00 8.23
CA MET A 85 -9.53 -0.88 8.47
C MET A 85 -10.39 -1.16 7.23
N LYS A 86 -10.22 -0.40 6.14
CA LYS A 86 -10.92 -0.62 4.88
C LYS A 86 -10.44 -1.95 4.25
N LYS A 87 -11.13 -3.04 4.57
CA LYS A 87 -11.02 -4.33 3.89
C LYS A 87 -11.83 -4.34 2.60
#